data_AF-A0A3B6MS10-F1
#
_entry.id   AF-A0A3B6MS10-F1
#
_cell.length_a   1.000
_cell.length_b   1.000
_cell.length_c   1.000
_cell.angle_alpha   90.00
_cell.angle_beta   90.00
_cell.angle_gamma   90.00
#
_symmetry.space_group_name_H-M   'P 1'
#
loop_
_entity.id
_entity.type
_entity.pdbx_description
1 polymer ?
#
loop_
_entity_poly.entity_id
_entity_poly.type
_entity_poly.pdbx_seq_one_letter_code
_entity_poly.pdbx_strand_id
1 'polypeptide(L)'
;MVPMDNGARARHDEEADRLYMETWVKYRRGPDDMRKIPPTRILMYPDIFERAWGWDRLLPQDYTSSRLYFDYLREYHRRNRLMDYVAAAAGKPEEWPLKARPPVDDGVITGCFPDGNDALTAAARFCLDMELRFMSVWKSRPVRNVELLSQKIQERACHLIVVGREFSEPAAASLVCIANEAALACELLTRGAEATDVEIKLCNCIRQCALSLMYMTGPRSDASAAAMVGVPKEARRMCEWMRNVNQLYAFQGYSEIHKMGQCDEIRIPTFRLFEYTSFSCWVIIMS
;
A
#
# COMPACT_ATOMS: atom_id res chain seq x y z
N MET A 1 36.05 8.33 39.37
CA MET A 1 34.89 8.10 38.48
C MET A 1 35.46 7.93 37.07
N VAL A 2 35.60 6.69 36.61
CA VAL A 2 36.20 6.42 35.28
C VAL A 2 35.15 6.76 34.22
N PRO A 3 35.47 7.54 33.17
CA PRO A 3 34.53 7.79 32.09
C PRO A 3 34.22 6.45 31.41
N MET A 4 32.95 6.07 31.31
CA MET A 4 32.58 4.95 30.45
C MET A 4 33.03 5.29 29.03
N ASP A 5 33.76 4.37 28.42
CA ASP A 5 34.06 4.38 26.99
C ASP A 5 32.74 4.52 26.22
N ASN A 6 32.63 5.58 25.41
CA ASN A 6 31.44 5.86 24.60
C ASN A 6 31.07 4.69 23.69
N GLY A 7 32.05 3.87 23.27
CA GLY A 7 31.82 2.65 22.51
C GLY A 7 31.15 1.53 23.32
N ALA A 8 31.47 1.39 24.60
CA ALA A 8 30.85 0.40 25.48
C ALA A 8 29.39 0.76 25.81
N ARG A 9 29.11 2.05 25.98
CA ARG A 9 27.74 2.55 26.19
C ARG A 9 26.85 2.34 24.97
N ALA A 10 27.35 2.67 23.77
CA ALA A 10 26.60 2.47 22.53
C ALA A 10 26.25 1.00 22.28
N ARG A 11 27.17 0.06 22.54
CA ARG A 11 26.92 -1.38 22.43
C ARG A 11 25.87 -1.87 23.42
N HIS A 12 25.94 -1.41 24.67
CA HIS A 12 24.96 -1.75 25.69
C HIS A 12 23.56 -1.22 25.34
N ASP A 13 23.47 -0.01 24.80
CA ASP A 13 22.20 0.60 24.38
C ASP A 13 21.60 -0.16 23.17
N GLU A 14 22.42 -0.62 22.23
CA GLU A 14 22.00 -1.47 21.10
C GLU A 14 21.52 -2.86 21.55
N GLU A 15 22.25 -3.50 22.48
CA GLU A 15 21.85 -4.80 23.06
C GLU A 15 20.53 -4.68 23.83
N ALA A 16 20.34 -3.61 24.59
CA ALA A 16 19.09 -3.34 25.31
C ALA A 16 17.91 -3.10 24.35
N ASP A 17 18.12 -2.36 23.27
CA ASP A 17 17.08 -2.09 22.27
C ASP A 17 16.73 -3.34 21.45
N ARG A 18 17.73 -4.15 21.07
CA ARG A 18 17.49 -5.46 20.44
C ARG A 18 16.73 -6.39 21.38
N LEU A 19 17.09 -6.43 22.67
CA LEU A 19 16.38 -7.22 23.67
C LEU A 19 14.93 -6.76 23.83
N TYR A 20 14.70 -5.44 23.81
CA TYR A 20 13.34 -4.89 23.78
C TYR A 20 12.56 -5.40 22.57
N MET A 21 13.16 -5.41 21.37
CA MET A 21 12.50 -5.90 20.15
C MET A 21 12.16 -7.37 20.22
N GLU A 22 13.09 -8.21 20.64
CA GLU A 22 12.85 -9.65 20.83
C GLU A 22 11.73 -9.89 21.86
N THR A 23 11.72 -9.10 22.91
CA THR A 23 10.71 -9.16 23.97
C THR A 23 9.33 -8.75 23.44
N TRP A 24 9.26 -7.67 22.65
CA TRP A 24 8.05 -7.26 21.95
C TRP A 24 7.51 -8.37 21.04
N VAL A 25 8.38 -9.05 20.27
CA VAL A 25 7.98 -10.17 19.41
C VAL A 25 7.43 -11.35 20.22
N LYS A 26 8.01 -11.65 21.39
CA LYS A 26 7.54 -12.74 22.27
C LYS A 26 6.16 -12.44 22.86
N TYR A 27 5.95 -11.24 23.40
CA TYR A 27 4.66 -10.85 23.99
C TYR A 27 3.54 -10.64 22.98
N ARG A 28 3.86 -10.61 21.68
CA ARG A 28 2.90 -10.62 20.57
C ARG A 28 2.22 -11.98 20.38
N ARG A 29 2.82 -13.09 20.85
CA ARG A 29 2.21 -14.43 20.80
C ARG A 29 1.28 -14.68 22.01
N GLY A 30 0.41 -13.71 22.31
CA GLY A 30 -0.68 -13.91 23.26
C GLY A 30 -1.82 -14.75 22.67
N PRO A 31 -2.78 -15.20 23.48
CA PRO A 31 -3.84 -16.13 23.07
C PRO A 31 -4.72 -15.67 21.89
N ASP A 32 -4.74 -14.37 21.58
CA ASP A 32 -5.60 -13.80 20.51
C ASP A 32 -4.95 -13.67 19.12
N ASP A 33 -3.78 -14.28 18.87
CA ASP A 33 -3.10 -14.27 17.55
C ASP A 33 -2.99 -12.86 16.91
N MET A 34 -2.90 -11.83 17.77
CA MET A 34 -2.94 -10.42 17.37
C MET A 34 -1.57 -9.95 16.91
N ARG A 35 -1.39 -9.80 15.59
CA ARG A 35 -0.17 -9.22 15.02
C ARG A 35 -0.11 -7.69 15.19
N LYS A 36 0.05 -7.14 16.40
CA LYS A 36 0.26 -5.68 16.60
C LYS A 36 1.31 -5.13 15.61
N ILE A 37 1.12 -3.90 15.14
CA ILE A 37 2.09 -3.23 14.27
C ILE A 37 3.37 -2.96 15.08
N PRO A 38 4.55 -3.41 14.59
CA PRO A 38 5.79 -3.17 15.31
C PRO A 38 6.20 -1.69 15.25
N PRO A 39 6.93 -1.21 16.26
CA PRO A 39 7.57 0.11 16.18
C PRO A 39 8.53 0.19 14.99
N THR A 40 8.62 1.33 14.30
CA THR A 40 9.48 1.51 13.11
C THR A 40 10.95 1.19 13.36
N ARG A 41 11.45 1.42 14.58
CA ARG A 41 12.82 1.04 14.97
C ARG A 41 13.13 -0.45 14.82
N ILE A 42 12.12 -1.33 14.67
CA ILE A 42 12.34 -2.74 14.30
C ILE A 42 13.14 -2.89 13.00
N LEU A 43 13.08 -1.90 12.11
CA LEU A 43 13.83 -1.89 10.85
C LEU A 43 15.36 -1.86 11.05
N MET A 44 15.83 -1.49 12.25
CA MET A 44 17.24 -1.60 12.62
C MET A 44 17.70 -3.05 12.79
N TYR A 45 16.76 -4.00 12.92
CA TYR A 45 17.01 -5.43 13.14
C TYR A 45 16.30 -6.28 12.07
N PRO A 46 16.87 -6.41 10.87
CA PRO A 46 16.23 -7.08 9.74
C PRO A 46 15.79 -8.52 10.02
N ASP A 47 16.57 -9.26 10.81
CA ASP A 47 16.27 -10.63 11.24
C ASP A 47 15.00 -10.70 12.11
N ILE A 48 14.86 -9.75 13.03
CA ILE A 48 13.68 -9.65 13.90
C ILE A 48 12.48 -9.16 13.09
N PHE A 49 12.66 -8.17 12.21
CA PHE A 49 11.61 -7.64 11.35
C PHE A 49 11.02 -8.71 10.44
N GLU A 50 11.86 -9.49 9.74
CA GLU A 50 11.40 -10.52 8.80
C GLU A 50 10.62 -11.63 9.53
N ARG A 51 11.06 -12.01 10.73
CA ARG A 51 10.37 -12.99 11.57
C ARG A 51 9.06 -12.47 12.18
N ALA A 52 9.02 -11.19 12.55
CA ALA A 52 7.89 -10.61 13.27
C ALA A 52 6.80 -10.08 12.33
N TRP A 53 7.18 -9.28 11.34
CA TRP A 53 6.23 -8.62 10.43
C TRP A 53 6.28 -9.25 9.05
N GLY A 54 7.49 -9.45 8.52
CA GLY A 54 7.72 -9.91 7.16
C GLY A 54 7.47 -8.79 6.13
N TRP A 55 7.33 -9.21 4.87
CA TRP A 55 7.25 -8.31 3.71
C TRP A 55 5.88 -8.30 3.03
N ASP A 56 4.90 -9.02 3.60
CA ASP A 56 3.57 -9.17 3.01
C ASP A 56 2.74 -7.90 3.11
N ARG A 57 2.93 -7.15 4.19
CA ARG A 57 2.21 -5.92 4.51
C ARG A 57 3.19 -4.77 4.69
N LEU A 58 2.77 -3.59 4.26
CA LEU A 58 3.54 -2.37 4.49
C LEU A 58 3.56 -2.05 5.98
N LEU A 59 4.75 -1.80 6.52
CA LEU A 59 4.91 -1.24 7.86
C LEU A 59 4.57 0.25 7.78
N PRO A 60 3.57 0.76 8.52
CA PRO A 60 3.22 2.17 8.45
C PRO A 60 4.29 3.03 9.11
N GLN A 61 4.44 4.25 8.61
CA GLN A 61 5.39 5.22 9.12
C GLN A 61 4.89 5.90 10.39
N ASP A 62 5.75 6.03 11.41
CA ASP A 62 5.52 6.78 12.64
C ASP A 62 6.13 8.20 12.55
N TYR A 63 5.61 9.02 11.63
CA TYR A 63 5.84 10.48 11.51
C TYR A 63 7.28 11.01 11.36
N THR A 64 8.31 10.19 11.57
CA THR A 64 9.71 10.56 11.42
C THR A 64 10.28 9.93 10.15
N SER A 65 10.59 10.77 9.17
CA SER A 65 11.19 10.32 7.92
C SER A 65 12.67 10.06 8.13
N SER A 66 13.00 8.80 8.45
CA SER A 66 14.38 8.34 8.54
C SER A 66 14.83 7.75 7.20
N ARG A 67 16.12 7.89 6.88
CA ARG A 67 16.75 7.22 5.72
C ARG A 67 16.46 5.72 5.70
N LEU A 68 16.46 5.10 6.88
CA LEU A 68 16.14 3.69 7.11
C LEU A 68 14.75 3.30 6.57
N TYR A 69 13.75 4.18 6.76
CA TYR A 69 12.40 3.90 6.28
C TYR A 69 12.31 3.96 4.74
N PHE A 70 13.03 4.87 4.09
CA PHE A 70 13.09 4.90 2.62
C PHE A 70 13.78 3.66 2.03
N ASP A 71 14.84 3.19 2.67
CA ASP A 71 15.51 1.95 2.26
C ASP A 71 14.58 0.74 2.44
N TYR A 72 13.81 0.70 3.53
CA TYR A 72 12.72 -0.27 3.71
C TYR A 72 11.67 -0.21 2.60
N LEU A 73 11.18 0.98 2.24
CA LEU A 73 10.18 1.14 1.18
C LEU A 73 10.70 0.63 -0.16
N ARG A 74 11.96 0.92 -0.50
CA ARG A 74 12.58 0.43 -1.74
C ARG A 74 12.60 -1.10 -1.78
N GLU A 75 13.00 -1.72 -0.67
CA GLU A 75 13.04 -3.19 -0.58
C GLU A 75 11.63 -3.80 -0.56
N TYR A 76 10.68 -3.18 0.14
CA TYR A 76 9.27 -3.59 0.13
C TYR A 76 8.70 -3.53 -1.29
N HIS A 77 8.95 -2.44 -2.02
CA HIS A 77 8.54 -2.32 -3.42
C HIS A 77 9.20 -3.42 -4.26
N ARG A 78 10.52 -3.63 -4.16
CA ARG A 78 11.23 -4.67 -4.92
C ARG A 78 10.63 -6.06 -4.73
N ARG A 79 10.24 -6.42 -3.50
CA ARG A 79 9.66 -7.72 -3.17
C ARG A 79 8.21 -7.87 -3.63
N ASN A 80 7.46 -6.77 -3.78
CA ASN A 80 6.03 -6.81 -4.04
C ASN A 80 5.61 -6.33 -5.45
N ARG A 81 6.48 -5.64 -6.19
CA ARG A 81 6.17 -4.99 -7.48
C ARG A 81 5.78 -5.94 -8.61
N LEU A 82 6.41 -7.12 -8.72
CA LEU A 82 6.22 -8.01 -9.88
C LEU A 82 4.91 -8.82 -9.83
N MET A 83 4.44 -9.11 -8.63
CA MET A 83 3.34 -10.04 -8.41
C MET A 83 1.98 -9.34 -8.37
N ASP A 84 1.93 -8.08 -7.95
CA ASP A 84 0.67 -7.33 -7.84
C ASP A 84 0.17 -6.76 -9.18
N TYR A 85 1.04 -6.26 -10.06
CA TYR A 85 0.58 -5.67 -11.34
C TYR A 85 0.05 -6.73 -12.32
N VAL A 86 0.74 -7.88 -12.42
CA VAL A 86 0.38 -8.96 -13.34
C VAL A 86 -0.84 -9.74 -12.84
N ALA A 87 -0.97 -9.99 -11.54
CA ALA A 87 -2.16 -10.65 -10.98
C ALA A 87 -3.41 -9.76 -11.03
N ALA A 88 -3.27 -8.45 -10.79
CA ALA A 88 -4.36 -7.49 -10.95
C ALA A 88 -4.82 -7.39 -12.42
N ALA A 89 -3.88 -7.42 -13.36
CA ALA A 89 -4.13 -7.47 -14.81
C ALA A 89 -4.83 -8.76 -15.26
N ALA A 90 -4.52 -9.90 -14.65
CA ALA A 90 -5.06 -11.21 -15.03
C ALA A 90 -6.48 -11.47 -14.51
N GLY A 91 -7.06 -10.59 -13.67
CA GLY A 91 -8.41 -10.74 -13.16
C GLY A 91 -8.62 -11.97 -12.28
N LYS A 92 -7.55 -12.55 -11.71
CA LYS A 92 -7.58 -13.72 -10.82
C LYS A 92 -7.24 -13.33 -9.38
N PRO A 93 -8.18 -12.74 -8.63
CA PRO A 93 -7.95 -12.32 -7.24
C PRO A 93 -7.78 -13.49 -6.24
N GLU A 94 -8.18 -14.72 -6.60
CA GLU A 94 -8.26 -15.87 -5.67
C GLU A 94 -6.94 -16.63 -5.44
N GLU A 95 -5.88 -16.35 -6.20
CA GLU A 95 -4.58 -17.04 -6.11
C GLU A 95 -3.54 -16.27 -5.27
N TRP A 96 -3.99 -15.42 -4.33
CA TRP A 96 -3.12 -14.55 -3.53
C TRP A 96 -3.13 -14.88 -2.02
N PRO A 97 -1.97 -14.86 -1.32
CA PRO A 97 -0.62 -14.71 -1.85
C PRO A 97 -0.10 -16.04 -2.40
N LEU A 98 0.61 -16.01 -3.53
CA LEU A 98 1.52 -17.12 -3.83
C LEU A 98 2.50 -17.23 -2.66
N LYS A 99 2.52 -18.41 -2.01
CA LYS A 99 3.51 -18.76 -0.98
C LYS A 99 4.88 -18.26 -1.44
N ALA A 100 5.58 -17.53 -0.57
CA ALA A 100 6.93 -17.05 -0.84
C ALA A 100 7.75 -18.17 -1.46
N ARG A 101 8.20 -17.99 -2.71
CA ARG A 101 9.13 -18.93 -3.32
C ARG A 101 10.44 -18.87 -2.51
N PRO A 102 11.14 -19.99 -2.29
CA PRO A 102 12.46 -19.97 -1.67
C PRO A 102 13.40 -19.03 -2.45
N PRO A 103 14.49 -18.55 -1.82
CA PRO A 103 15.46 -17.69 -2.49
C PRO A 103 15.90 -18.35 -3.79
N VAL A 104 15.79 -17.62 -4.90
CA VAL A 104 16.19 -18.12 -6.22
C VAL A 104 17.70 -17.95 -6.30
N ASP A 105 18.42 -19.06 -6.45
CA ASP A 105 19.83 -19.07 -6.85
C ASP A 105 19.98 -18.37 -8.20
N ASP A 106 21.06 -17.57 -8.35
CA ASP A 106 21.38 -16.81 -9.55
C ASP A 106 21.52 -17.74 -10.77
N GLY A 107 20.43 -17.97 -11.50
CA GLY A 107 20.47 -18.89 -12.64
C GLY A 107 19.13 -19.00 -13.37
N VAL A 108 18.90 -18.06 -14.29
CA VAL A 108 18.01 -18.18 -15.46
C VAL A 108 16.55 -18.51 -15.16
N ILE A 109 15.69 -17.48 -15.13
CA ILE A 109 14.24 -17.66 -15.33
C ILE A 109 13.87 -17.22 -16.74
N THR A 110 13.71 -18.20 -17.63
CA THR A 110 12.92 -18.11 -18.86
C THR A 110 11.50 -18.61 -18.58
N GLY A 111 10.66 -17.75 -18.02
CA GLY A 111 9.20 -17.88 -18.12
C GLY A 111 8.74 -16.73 -19.01
N CYS A 112 7.90 -16.99 -20.01
CA CYS A 112 7.39 -15.96 -20.94
C CYS A 112 6.76 -14.81 -20.15
N PHE A 113 7.52 -13.73 -19.99
CA PHE A 113 7.06 -12.49 -19.38
C PHE A 113 6.11 -11.82 -20.39
N PRO A 114 4.92 -11.36 -19.97
CA PRO A 114 4.16 -10.43 -20.80
C PRO A 114 5.03 -9.20 -21.04
N ASP A 115 5.04 -8.72 -22.28
CA ASP A 115 5.85 -7.57 -22.67
C ASP A 115 5.49 -6.38 -21.77
N GLY A 116 6.44 -5.52 -21.40
CA GLY A 116 6.22 -4.48 -20.38
C GLY A 116 5.02 -3.56 -20.69
N ASN A 117 4.72 -3.36 -21.96
CA ASN A 117 3.57 -2.59 -22.44
C ASN A 117 2.22 -3.27 -22.17
N ASP A 118 2.17 -4.61 -22.12
CA ASP A 118 0.96 -5.37 -21.84
C ASP A 118 0.53 -5.22 -20.37
N ALA A 119 1.49 -5.19 -19.44
CA ALA A 119 1.21 -5.05 -18.01
C ALA A 119 0.63 -3.68 -17.66
N LEU A 120 1.18 -2.59 -18.21
CA LEU A 120 0.67 -1.24 -18.00
C LEU A 120 -0.72 -1.06 -18.62
N THR A 121 -0.91 -1.58 -19.84
CA THR A 121 -2.21 -1.55 -20.54
C THR A 121 -3.27 -2.32 -19.76
N ALA A 122 -2.93 -3.49 -19.22
CA ALA A 122 -3.85 -4.29 -18.45
C ALA A 122 -4.19 -3.64 -17.08
N ALA A 123 -3.22 -3.05 -16.39
CA ALA A 123 -3.49 -2.24 -15.21
C ALA A 123 -4.42 -1.05 -15.51
N ALA A 124 -4.25 -0.40 -16.67
CA ALA A 124 -5.11 0.70 -17.10
C ALA A 124 -6.55 0.23 -17.38
N ARG A 125 -6.72 -0.92 -18.04
CA ARG A 125 -8.05 -1.53 -18.25
C ARG A 125 -8.73 -1.91 -16.94
N PHE A 126 -7.99 -2.56 -16.03
CA PHE A 126 -8.51 -2.92 -14.71
C PHE A 126 -8.94 -1.68 -13.92
N CYS A 127 -8.15 -0.61 -13.97
CA CYS A 127 -8.49 0.68 -13.37
C CYS A 127 -9.80 1.25 -13.96
N LEU A 128 -9.95 1.27 -15.29
CA LEU A 128 -11.17 1.71 -15.94
C LEU A 128 -12.40 0.90 -15.51
N ASP A 129 -12.29 -0.44 -15.49
CA ASP A 129 -13.40 -1.30 -15.11
C ASP A 129 -13.88 -1.05 -13.68
N MET A 130 -12.94 -0.91 -12.74
CA MET A 130 -13.26 -0.65 -11.33
C MET A 130 -13.81 0.77 -11.12
N GLU A 131 -13.30 1.76 -11.87
CA GLU A 131 -13.82 3.13 -11.85
C GLU A 131 -15.24 3.22 -12.39
N LEU A 132 -15.53 2.57 -13.51
CA LEU A 132 -16.89 2.50 -14.08
C LEU A 132 -17.86 1.83 -13.12
N ARG A 133 -17.44 0.74 -12.48
CA ARG A 133 -18.24 0.04 -11.47
C ARG A 133 -18.50 0.94 -10.26
N PHE A 134 -17.48 1.60 -9.73
CA PHE A 134 -17.62 2.56 -8.63
C PHE A 134 -18.60 3.69 -8.99
N MET A 135 -18.49 4.28 -10.19
CA MET A 135 -19.40 5.33 -10.63
C MET A 135 -20.83 4.85 -10.86
N SER A 136 -21.04 3.57 -11.18
CA SER A 136 -22.39 3.00 -11.34
C SER A 136 -23.18 2.92 -10.03
N VAL A 137 -22.49 2.73 -8.90
CA VAL A 137 -23.09 2.70 -7.55
C VAL A 137 -23.07 4.06 -6.88
N TRP A 138 -22.26 4.99 -7.36
CA TRP A 138 -22.21 6.37 -6.90
C TRP A 138 -23.51 7.11 -7.27
N LYS A 139 -24.53 6.99 -6.42
CA LYS A 139 -25.89 7.51 -6.65
C LYS A 139 -26.35 8.51 -5.58
N SER A 140 -25.60 9.58 -5.33
CA SER A 140 -26.15 10.83 -4.72
C SER A 140 -25.09 11.92 -4.55
N ARG A 141 -25.44 13.13 -5.04
CA ARG A 141 -24.65 14.38 -5.07
C ARG A 141 -24.51 15.00 -3.67
N PRO A 142 -23.29 15.14 -3.14
CA PRO A 142 -22.86 16.51 -2.82
C PRO A 142 -21.40 16.83 -3.16
N VAL A 143 -20.54 15.84 -3.44
CA VAL A 143 -19.10 16.06 -3.61
C VAL A 143 -18.72 16.00 -5.09
N ARG A 144 -18.83 17.13 -5.80
CA ARG A 144 -18.46 17.24 -7.24
C ARG A 144 -17.03 16.79 -7.53
N ASN A 145 -16.15 16.85 -6.54
CA ASN A 145 -14.74 16.50 -6.69
C ASN A 145 -14.54 15.02 -7.05
N VAL A 146 -15.48 14.12 -6.69
CA VAL A 146 -15.35 12.67 -6.97
C VAL A 146 -15.64 12.34 -8.44
N GLU A 147 -16.68 12.92 -9.02
CA GLU A 147 -17.00 12.74 -10.45
C GLU A 147 -15.88 13.30 -11.33
N LEU A 148 -15.39 14.49 -11.02
CA LEU A 148 -14.27 15.11 -11.74
C LEU A 148 -12.98 14.29 -11.60
N LEU A 149 -12.71 13.74 -10.40
CA LEU A 149 -11.58 12.85 -10.20
C LEU A 149 -11.70 11.59 -11.06
N SER A 150 -12.87 10.92 -11.07
CA SER A 150 -13.07 9.73 -11.89
C SER A 150 -12.91 10.02 -13.38
N GLN A 151 -13.43 11.15 -13.87
CA GLN A 151 -13.22 11.59 -15.26
C GLN A 151 -11.73 11.72 -15.59
N LYS A 152 -10.95 12.41 -14.75
CA LYS A 152 -9.50 12.55 -14.94
C LYS A 152 -8.77 11.21 -14.92
N ILE A 153 -9.17 10.30 -14.03
CA ILE A 153 -8.60 8.94 -13.95
C ILE A 153 -8.88 8.20 -15.26
N GLN A 154 -10.14 8.22 -15.73
CA GLN A 154 -10.56 7.54 -16.96
C GLN A 154 -9.81 8.10 -18.17
N GLU A 155 -9.73 9.42 -18.32
CA GLU A 155 -8.95 10.08 -19.37
C GLU A 155 -7.48 9.60 -19.36
N ARG A 156 -6.87 9.53 -18.17
CA ARG A 156 -5.45 9.12 -18.04
C ARG A 156 -5.24 7.65 -18.36
N ALA A 157 -6.11 6.77 -17.88
CA ALA A 157 -6.04 5.35 -18.17
C ALA A 157 -6.28 5.07 -19.67
N CYS A 158 -7.29 5.69 -20.28
CA CYS A 158 -7.54 5.60 -21.72
C CYS A 158 -6.34 6.08 -22.54
N HIS A 159 -5.75 7.22 -22.17
CA HIS A 159 -4.56 7.73 -22.85
C HIS A 159 -3.38 6.73 -22.80
N LEU A 160 -3.16 6.06 -21.66
CA LEU A 160 -2.11 5.04 -21.55
C LEU A 160 -2.35 3.83 -22.45
N ILE A 161 -3.62 3.41 -22.60
CA ILE A 161 -4.01 2.31 -23.50
C ILE A 161 -3.78 2.69 -24.97
N VAL A 162 -4.17 3.91 -25.37
CA VAL A 162 -4.11 4.35 -26.77
C VAL A 162 -2.68 4.66 -27.22
N VAL A 163 -1.91 5.38 -26.40
CA VAL A 163 -0.58 5.85 -26.79
C VAL A 163 0.47 4.75 -26.66
N GLY A 164 0.22 3.70 -25.87
CA GLY A 164 1.17 2.61 -25.67
C GLY A 164 2.50 3.14 -25.14
N ARG A 165 2.51 3.64 -23.90
CA ARG A 165 3.74 4.11 -23.27
C ARG A 165 4.60 2.94 -22.80
N GLU A 166 5.91 3.17 -22.79
CA GLU A 166 6.86 2.31 -22.07
C GLU A 166 6.39 2.11 -20.62
N PHE A 167 6.64 0.90 -20.12
CA PHE A 167 6.29 0.52 -18.76
C PHE A 167 6.88 1.48 -17.73
N SER A 168 6.02 1.97 -16.84
CA SER A 168 6.42 2.82 -15.72
C SER A 168 5.86 2.24 -14.43
N GLU A 169 6.75 1.86 -13.51
CA GLU A 169 6.37 1.27 -12.22
C GLU A 169 5.45 2.18 -11.41
N PRO A 170 5.74 3.49 -11.23
CA PRO A 170 4.81 4.40 -10.56
C PRO A 170 3.44 4.49 -11.24
N ALA A 171 3.40 4.41 -12.58
CA ALA A 171 2.14 4.48 -13.32
C ALA A 171 1.31 3.20 -13.12
N ALA A 172 1.92 2.03 -13.23
CA ALA A 172 1.26 0.75 -12.97
C ALA A 172 0.77 0.65 -11.50
N ALA A 173 1.62 1.06 -10.55
CA ALA A 173 1.27 1.12 -9.13
C ALA A 173 0.09 2.04 -8.86
N SER A 174 0.11 3.23 -9.47
CA SER A 174 -0.98 4.20 -9.36
C SER A 174 -2.31 3.64 -9.85
N LEU A 175 -2.33 3.03 -11.05
CA LEU A 175 -3.54 2.45 -11.63
C LEU A 175 -4.11 1.31 -10.78
N VAL A 176 -3.27 0.41 -10.28
CA VAL A 176 -3.71 -0.68 -9.38
C VAL A 176 -4.18 -0.14 -8.03
N CYS A 177 -3.50 0.88 -7.48
CA CYS A 177 -3.93 1.55 -6.26
C CYS A 177 -5.33 2.16 -6.41
N ILE A 178 -5.54 2.93 -7.48
CA ILE A 178 -6.82 3.56 -7.81
C ILE A 178 -7.92 2.50 -7.96
N ALA A 179 -7.66 1.45 -8.73
CA ALA A 179 -8.64 0.39 -9.01
C ALA A 179 -9.14 -0.28 -7.72
N ASN A 180 -8.25 -0.62 -6.79
CA ASN A 180 -8.60 -1.32 -5.56
C ASN A 180 -9.29 -0.40 -4.54
N GLU A 181 -8.93 0.88 -4.51
CA GLU A 181 -9.62 1.88 -3.70
C GLU A 181 -11.02 2.21 -4.25
N ALA A 182 -11.18 2.25 -5.58
CA ALA A 182 -12.49 2.35 -6.22
C ALA A 182 -13.35 1.11 -5.93
N ALA A 183 -12.77 -0.09 -5.97
CA ALA A 183 -13.45 -1.33 -5.61
C ALA A 183 -13.89 -1.35 -4.14
N LEU A 184 -13.03 -0.88 -3.21
CA LEU A 184 -13.37 -0.77 -1.80
C LEU A 184 -14.52 0.23 -1.57
N ALA A 185 -14.43 1.42 -2.16
CA ALA A 185 -15.49 2.41 -2.06
C ALA A 185 -16.81 1.87 -2.63
N CYS A 186 -16.76 1.15 -3.75
CA CYS A 186 -17.90 0.48 -4.34
C CYS A 186 -18.53 -0.55 -3.40
N GLU A 187 -17.71 -1.40 -2.75
CA GLU A 187 -18.16 -2.43 -1.82
C GLU A 187 -18.83 -1.80 -0.58
N LEU A 188 -18.23 -0.76 -0.01
CA LEU A 188 -18.79 0.01 1.11
C LEU A 188 -20.17 0.60 0.77
N LEU A 189 -20.28 1.32 -0.36
CA LEU A 189 -21.53 1.94 -0.80
C LEU A 189 -22.63 0.90 -1.08
N THR A 190 -22.26 -0.21 -1.71
CA THR A 190 -23.20 -1.31 -2.00
C THR A 190 -23.77 -1.92 -0.72
N ARG A 191 -23.04 -1.81 0.40
CA ARG A 191 -23.43 -2.30 1.73
C ARG A 191 -24.06 -1.23 2.62
N GLY A 192 -24.35 -0.05 2.07
CA GLY A 192 -25.09 1.00 2.75
C GLY A 192 -24.24 2.06 3.44
N ALA A 193 -22.93 2.12 3.19
CA ALA A 193 -22.12 3.28 3.61
C ALA A 193 -22.63 4.58 2.94
N GLU A 194 -22.51 5.70 3.64
CA GLU A 194 -22.83 7.01 3.10
C GLU A 194 -21.65 7.59 2.32
N ALA A 195 -21.94 8.38 1.28
CA ALA A 195 -20.90 9.06 0.48
C ALA A 195 -20.02 10.02 1.31
N THR A 196 -20.49 10.45 2.49
CA THR A 196 -19.80 11.34 3.41
C THR A 196 -18.99 10.61 4.49
N ASP A 197 -19.05 9.29 4.54
CA ASP A 197 -18.31 8.47 5.50
C ASP A 197 -16.79 8.66 5.35
N VAL A 198 -16.08 8.51 6.48
CA VAL A 198 -14.63 8.79 6.56
C VAL A 198 -13.86 7.84 5.65
N GLU A 199 -14.33 6.61 5.48
CA GLU A 199 -13.68 5.57 4.68
C GLU A 199 -13.81 5.88 3.20
N ILE A 200 -15.00 6.32 2.77
CA ILE A 200 -15.25 6.75 1.39
C ILE A 200 -14.39 7.97 1.07
N LYS A 201 -14.31 8.95 1.98
CA LYS A 201 -13.42 10.10 1.85
C LYS A 201 -11.96 9.66 1.73
N LEU A 202 -11.50 8.74 2.57
CA LEU A 202 -10.14 8.20 2.53
C LEU A 202 -9.84 7.51 1.18
N CYS A 203 -10.74 6.67 0.69
CA CYS A 203 -10.59 6.03 -0.64
C CYS A 203 -10.42 7.08 -1.74
N ASN A 204 -11.24 8.13 -1.73
CA ASN A 204 -11.16 9.21 -2.72
C ASN A 204 -9.86 10.03 -2.60
N CYS A 205 -9.40 10.32 -1.38
CA CYS A 205 -8.13 10.99 -1.14
C CYS A 205 -6.94 10.14 -1.64
N ILE A 206 -6.94 8.83 -1.37
CA ILE A 206 -5.90 7.92 -1.85
C ILE A 206 -5.91 7.87 -3.39
N ARG A 207 -7.08 7.73 -4.03
CA ARG A 207 -7.22 7.75 -5.50
C ARG A 207 -6.65 9.04 -6.10
N GLN A 208 -6.96 10.18 -5.50
CA GLN A 208 -6.42 11.48 -5.92
C GLN A 208 -4.89 11.54 -5.79
N CYS A 209 -4.35 11.11 -4.66
CA CYS A 209 -2.91 11.05 -4.43
C CYS A 209 -2.20 10.12 -5.42
N ALA A 210 -2.73 8.92 -5.62
CA ALA A 210 -2.19 7.95 -6.57
C ALA A 210 -2.16 8.54 -7.99
N LEU A 211 -3.23 9.20 -8.42
CA LEU A 211 -3.27 9.88 -9.72
C LEU A 211 -2.19 10.96 -9.84
N SER A 212 -2.00 11.78 -8.81
CA SER A 212 -0.97 12.83 -8.78
C SER A 212 0.46 12.28 -8.82
N LEU A 213 0.69 11.08 -8.27
CA LEU A 213 2.00 10.43 -8.19
C LEU A 213 2.30 9.50 -9.38
N MET A 214 1.35 9.32 -10.30
CA MET A 214 1.44 8.39 -11.44
C MET A 214 2.69 8.58 -12.30
N TYR A 215 3.15 9.82 -12.48
CA TYR A 215 4.33 10.15 -13.28
C TYR A 215 5.51 10.63 -12.42
N MET A 216 5.51 10.29 -11.13
CA MET A 216 6.58 10.73 -10.25
C MET A 216 7.90 10.07 -10.63
N THR A 217 8.94 10.88 -10.77
CA THR A 217 10.31 10.44 -11.06
C THR A 217 11.26 10.92 -9.96
N GLY A 218 12.48 10.38 -9.95
CA GLY A 218 13.53 10.80 -9.04
C GLY A 218 13.53 10.05 -7.70
N PRO A 219 14.33 10.50 -6.70
CA PRO A 219 14.70 9.69 -5.52
C PRO A 219 13.54 9.23 -4.62
N ARG A 220 12.35 9.84 -4.78
CA ARG A 220 11.15 9.49 -4.01
C ARG A 220 10.20 8.57 -4.78
N SER A 221 10.43 8.29 -6.06
CA SER A 221 9.54 7.47 -6.91
C SER A 221 9.33 6.09 -6.31
N ASP A 222 10.39 5.48 -5.81
CA ASP A 222 10.36 4.15 -5.18
C ASP A 222 9.48 4.15 -3.94
N ALA A 223 9.55 5.20 -3.13
CA ALA A 223 8.78 5.33 -1.90
C ALA A 223 7.28 5.46 -2.19
N SER A 224 6.92 6.27 -3.19
CA SER A 224 5.53 6.40 -3.62
C SER A 224 5.02 5.14 -4.30
N ALA A 225 5.84 4.45 -5.10
CA ALA A 225 5.48 3.17 -5.71
C ALA A 225 5.26 2.10 -4.63
N ALA A 226 6.16 2.00 -3.63
CA ALA A 226 6.00 1.11 -2.47
C ALA A 226 4.68 1.34 -1.74
N ALA A 227 4.34 2.61 -1.48
CA ALA A 227 3.10 2.99 -0.83
C ALA A 227 1.88 2.65 -1.71
N MET A 228 1.94 2.93 -3.02
CA MET A 228 0.89 2.57 -3.99
C MET A 228 0.74 1.05 -4.20
N VAL A 229 1.71 0.24 -3.80
CA VAL A 229 1.59 -1.23 -3.73
C VAL A 229 1.04 -1.70 -2.38
N GLY A 230 1.42 -1.05 -1.28
CA GLY A 230 1.01 -1.42 0.07
C GLY A 230 -0.47 -1.13 0.37
N VAL A 231 -0.92 0.10 0.09
CA VAL A 231 -2.30 0.53 0.36
C VAL A 231 -3.38 -0.36 -0.29
N PRO A 232 -3.32 -0.68 -1.59
CA PRO A 232 -4.37 -1.48 -2.21
C PRO A 232 -4.43 -2.92 -1.71
N LYS A 233 -3.35 -3.47 -1.13
CA LYS A 233 -3.43 -4.79 -0.47
C LYS A 233 -4.36 -4.77 0.72
N GLU A 234 -4.32 -3.70 1.51
CA GLU A 234 -5.20 -3.54 2.66
C GLU A 234 -6.64 -3.27 2.20
N ALA A 235 -6.84 -2.45 1.16
CA ALA A 235 -8.16 -2.24 0.59
C ALA A 235 -8.83 -3.52 0.06
N ARG A 236 -8.04 -4.41 -0.56
CA ARG A 236 -8.51 -5.74 -1.01
C ARG A 236 -8.92 -6.62 0.16
N ARG A 237 -8.10 -6.69 1.21
CA ARG A 237 -8.42 -7.47 2.41
C ARG A 237 -9.74 -7.03 3.05
N MET A 238 -9.99 -5.72 3.07
CA MET A 238 -11.26 -5.16 3.53
C MET A 238 -12.43 -5.60 2.64
N CYS A 239 -12.26 -5.54 1.31
CA CYS A 239 -13.27 -6.05 0.36
C CYS A 239 -13.57 -7.55 0.58
N GLU A 240 -12.54 -8.38 0.62
CA GLU A 240 -12.64 -9.83 0.81
C GLU A 240 -13.33 -10.17 2.13
N TRP A 241 -12.94 -9.50 3.21
CA TRP A 241 -13.57 -9.65 4.51
C TRP A 241 -15.06 -9.30 4.44
N MET A 242 -15.42 -8.12 3.91
CA MET A 242 -16.82 -7.70 3.79
C MET A 242 -17.65 -8.67 2.95
N ARG A 243 -17.09 -9.23 1.88
CA ARG A 243 -17.75 -10.26 1.06
C ARG A 243 -17.98 -11.55 1.83
N ASN A 244 -16.98 -12.01 2.57
CA ASN A 244 -17.04 -13.26 3.32
C ASN A 244 -18.01 -13.21 4.50
N VAL A 245 -17.98 -12.11 5.27
CA VAL A 245 -18.86 -11.97 6.45
C VAL A 245 -20.23 -11.38 6.10
N ASN A 246 -20.38 -10.86 4.87
CA ASN A 246 -21.55 -10.15 4.38
C ASN A 246 -22.02 -9.00 5.29
N GLN A 247 -21.08 -8.25 5.87
CA GLN A 247 -21.35 -7.11 6.76
C GLN A 247 -20.67 -5.84 6.26
N LEU A 248 -21.26 -4.70 6.61
CA LEU A 248 -20.61 -3.40 6.40
C LEU A 248 -19.45 -3.27 7.38
N TYR A 249 -18.30 -2.83 6.86
CA TYR A 249 -17.15 -2.51 7.67
C TYR A 249 -17.41 -1.30 8.57
N ALA A 250 -17.10 -1.43 9.87
CA ALA A 250 -17.14 -0.34 10.84
C ALA A 250 -15.73 0.21 11.07
N PHE A 251 -15.45 1.40 10.55
CA PHE A 251 -14.15 2.04 10.69
C PHE A 251 -13.80 2.38 12.12
N GLN A 252 -12.56 2.05 12.48
CA GLN A 252 -12.04 2.20 13.84
C GLN A 252 -13.00 1.62 14.93
N GLY A 253 -13.86 0.67 14.56
CA GLY A 253 -14.82 0.03 15.46
C GLY A 253 -14.15 -0.89 16.46
N TYR A 254 -14.55 -0.82 17.73
CA TYR A 254 -13.94 -1.55 18.86
C TYR A 254 -14.32 -3.05 18.97
N SER A 255 -15.14 -3.62 18.08
CA SER A 255 -15.59 -5.02 18.20
C SER A 255 -14.94 -5.97 17.18
N GLU A 256 -14.41 -7.11 17.66
CA GLU A 256 -14.13 -8.43 16.99
C GLU A 256 -13.49 -8.46 15.58
N ILE A 257 -13.13 -7.33 14.96
CA ILE A 257 -12.55 -7.25 13.61
C ILE A 257 -11.17 -6.58 13.66
N HIS A 258 -10.34 -6.99 14.63
CA HIS A 258 -9.02 -6.43 14.87
C HIS A 258 -8.05 -6.60 13.67
N LYS A 259 -8.29 -7.57 12.79
CA LYS A 259 -7.54 -7.72 11.52
C LYS A 259 -7.83 -6.59 10.53
N MET A 260 -9.05 -6.04 10.51
CA MET A 260 -9.40 -4.91 9.66
C MET A 260 -8.98 -3.58 10.27
N GLY A 261 -8.95 -3.45 11.61
CA GLY A 261 -8.36 -2.28 12.27
C GLY A 261 -6.92 -2.01 11.84
N GLN A 262 -6.14 -3.07 11.59
CA GLN A 262 -4.78 -2.92 11.04
C GLN A 262 -4.75 -2.42 9.60
N CYS A 263 -5.82 -2.65 8.82
CA CYS A 263 -5.92 -2.08 7.48
C CYS A 263 -6.02 -0.56 7.58
N ASP A 264 -6.79 -0.03 8.53
CA ASP A 264 -6.86 1.42 8.80
C ASP A 264 -5.52 1.95 9.33
N GLU A 265 -4.89 1.26 10.28
CA GLU A 265 -3.58 1.63 10.84
C GLU A 265 -2.46 1.63 9.78
N ILE A 266 -2.64 0.95 8.65
CA ILE A 266 -1.71 1.01 7.51
C ILE A 266 -2.13 2.06 6.49
N ARG A 267 -3.41 2.06 6.08
CA ARG A 267 -3.91 2.95 5.02
C ARG A 267 -3.83 4.41 5.41
N ILE A 268 -4.15 4.77 6.66
CA ILE A 268 -4.13 6.16 7.13
C ILE A 268 -2.71 6.75 7.14
N PRO A 269 -1.69 6.13 7.78
CA PRO A 269 -0.34 6.67 7.73
C PRO A 269 0.27 6.65 6.33
N THR A 270 -0.08 5.66 5.51
CA THR A 270 0.41 5.62 4.12
C THR A 270 -0.22 6.74 3.27
N PHE A 271 -1.47 7.09 3.52
CA PHE A 271 -2.07 8.29 2.93
C PHE A 271 -1.31 9.57 3.34
N ARG A 272 -0.90 9.70 4.62
CA ARG A 272 -0.08 10.84 5.06
C ARG A 272 1.28 10.89 4.36
N LEU A 273 1.89 9.74 4.10
CA LEU A 273 3.10 9.63 3.28
C LEU A 273 2.83 10.15 1.85
N PHE A 274 1.68 9.80 1.24
CA PHE A 274 1.32 10.35 -0.07
C PHE A 274 1.19 11.87 -0.06
N GLU A 275 0.51 12.45 0.93
CA GLU A 275 0.40 13.91 1.08
C GLU A 275 1.81 14.54 1.15
N TYR A 276 2.68 14.03 2.01
CA TYR A 276 4.04 14.53 2.16
C TYR A 276 4.86 14.47 0.86
N THR A 277 4.78 13.34 0.15
CA THR A 277 5.47 13.17 -1.14
C THR A 277 4.91 14.09 -2.22
N SER A 278 3.59 14.26 -2.28
CA SER A 278 2.91 15.10 -3.28
C SER A 278 3.21 16.59 -3.05
N PHE A 279 3.10 17.10 -1.82
CA PHE A 279 3.41 18.50 -1.50
C PHE A 279 4.87 18.87 -1.78
N SER A 280 5.80 17.95 -1.53
CA SER A 280 7.23 18.19 -1.80
C SER A 280 7.53 18.32 -3.30
N CYS A 281 6.78 17.64 -4.17
CA CYS A 281 6.94 17.76 -5.62
C CYS A 281 6.45 19.10 -6.16
N TRP A 282 5.42 19.72 -5.55
CA TRP A 282 4.97 21.06 -5.92
C TRP A 282 6.03 22.14 -5.64
N VAL A 283 6.81 22.00 -4.56
CA VAL A 283 7.89 22.95 -4.22
C VAL A 283 9.06 22.84 -5.21
N ILE A 284 9.39 21.63 -5.67
CA ILE A 284 10.53 21.39 -6.59
C ILE A 284 10.19 21.79 -8.03
N ILE A 285 8.92 21.69 -8.46
CA ILE A 285 8.51 22.09 -9.82
C ILE A 285 8.40 23.63 -9.96
N MET A 286 8.36 24.38 -8.85
CA MET A 286 8.33 25.84 -8.83
C MET A 286 9.65 26.51 -8.40
N SER A 287 10.74 25.74 -8.29
CA SER A 287 12.11 26.24 -8.02
C SER A 287 12.98 26.09 -9.26
#